data_AF-A0A4Q7BJD6-F1
#
_entry.id   AF-A0A4Q7BJD6-F1
#
_cell.length_a   1.000
_cell.length_b   1.000
_cell.length_c   1.000
_cell.angle_alpha   90.00
_cell.angle_beta   90.00
_cell.angle_gamma   90.00
#
_symmetry.space_group_name_H-M   'P 1'
#
loop_
_entity.id
_entity.type
_entity.pdbx_description
1 polymer ?
#
loop_
_entity_poly.entity_id
_entity_poly.type
_entity_poly.pdbx_seq_one_letter_code
_entity_poly.pdbx_strand_id
1 'polypeptide(L)'
;MIQNKQVSLYLNQLQQQYPQAFKRNFLFYSQIKTKGILDEAKEFIPWVLAVMIFCSIYFSLGKYIASHFHQFNEFQANSISALSIMLFFMIIVPLIINQIKHSSTHLYHQLNNTPFKLAVLIIVQALNIYFFESILLQGVLFFFAMNFGFVQFYKENLFRDSTKDTEYYQLQQIRRSCFWAYKQAKKTKFKMYRVKKDSDKYQVLQKQLATYLELHLQLLKYENEMSKSYKFIDLDEYMDSIT
;
A
#
# COMPACT_ATOMS: atom_id res chain seq x y z
N MET A 1 10.83 -22.82 12.11
CA MET A 1 9.98 -21.78 12.69
C MET A 1 10.89 -20.70 13.25
N ILE A 2 10.80 -19.45 12.76
CA ILE A 2 11.64 -18.36 13.27
C ILE A 2 11.20 -18.05 14.71
N GLN A 3 12.11 -18.06 15.68
CA GLN A 3 11.76 -17.76 17.07
C GLN A 3 11.65 -16.24 17.28
N ASN A 4 10.58 -15.75 17.92
CA ASN A 4 10.38 -14.31 18.15
C ASN A 4 11.54 -13.60 18.85
N LYS A 5 12.29 -14.30 19.71
CA LYS A 5 13.50 -13.76 20.34
C LYS A 5 14.59 -13.44 19.31
N GLN A 6 14.76 -14.28 18.30
CA GLN A 6 15.73 -14.06 17.22
C GLN A 6 15.33 -12.87 16.35
N VAL A 7 14.04 -12.72 16.04
CA VAL A 7 13.50 -11.57 15.29
C VAL A 7 13.76 -10.26 16.04
N SER A 8 13.45 -10.22 17.34
CA SER A 8 13.69 -9.03 18.16
C SER A 8 15.18 -8.67 18.24
N LEU A 9 16.07 -9.66 18.40
CA LEU A 9 17.51 -9.43 18.43
C LEU A 9 18.01 -8.87 17.09
N TYR A 10 17.55 -9.44 15.97
CA TYR A 10 17.90 -8.96 14.64
C TYR A 10 17.39 -7.54 14.38
N LEU A 11 16.15 -7.22 14.77
CA LEU A 11 15.60 -5.87 14.66
C LEU A 11 16.38 -4.86 15.51
N ASN A 12 16.80 -5.23 16.73
CA ASN A 12 17.61 -4.37 17.58
C ASN A 12 18.98 -4.08 16.94
N GLN A 13 19.63 -5.10 16.38
CA GLN A 13 20.90 -4.92 15.64
C GLN A 13 20.72 -4.01 14.42
N LEU A 14 19.65 -4.22 13.63
CA LEU A 14 19.31 -3.36 12.49
C LEU A 14 19.01 -1.93 12.91
N GLN A 15 18.33 -1.73 14.04
CA GLN A 15 18.02 -0.40 14.55
C GLN A 15 19.27 0.34 15.02
N GLN A 16 20.24 -0.37 15.60
CA GLN A 16 21.54 0.19 15.98
C GLN A 16 22.36 0.58 14.73
N GLN A 17 22.39 -0.28 13.71
CA GLN A 17 23.14 -0.03 12.48
C GLN A 17 22.46 1.03 11.57
N TYR A 18 21.13 1.02 11.50
CA TYR A 18 20.34 1.84 10.57
C TYR A 18 19.14 2.51 11.25
N PRO A 19 19.34 3.44 12.20
CA PRO A 19 18.25 4.06 12.96
C PRO A 19 17.25 4.83 12.07
N GLN A 20 17.71 5.31 10.92
CA GLN A 20 16.87 6.04 9.96
C GLN A 20 15.80 5.15 9.31
N ALA A 21 16.03 3.84 9.20
CA ALA A 21 15.07 2.88 8.67
C ALA A 21 13.79 2.80 9.53
N PHE A 22 13.93 3.03 10.84
CA PHE A 22 12.85 2.89 11.82
C PHE A 22 12.19 4.24 12.18
N LYS A 23 12.94 5.34 12.17
CA LYS A 23 12.40 6.67 12.58
C LYS A 23 11.78 7.46 11.43
N ARG A 24 12.31 7.35 10.21
CA ARG A 24 11.98 8.26 9.09
C ARG A 24 11.37 7.57 7.88
N ASN A 25 11.13 6.26 7.93
CA ASN A 25 10.51 5.52 6.85
C ASN A 25 9.08 5.10 7.22
N PHE A 26 8.10 5.55 6.43
CA PHE A 26 6.69 5.20 6.61
C PHE A 26 6.23 4.33 5.45
N LEU A 27 5.37 3.36 5.76
CA LEU A 27 4.64 2.56 4.79
C LEU A 27 3.19 3.03 4.81
N PHE A 28 2.60 3.22 3.63
CA PHE A 28 1.21 3.67 3.49
C PHE A 28 0.23 2.50 3.29
N TYR A 29 0.61 1.30 3.73
CA TYR A 29 -0.22 0.10 3.62
C TYR A 29 -0.16 -0.75 4.90
N SER A 30 -1.12 -1.67 5.06
CA SER A 30 -1.21 -2.62 6.18
C SER A 30 -1.22 -1.95 7.56
N GLN A 31 -1.97 -0.85 7.70
CA GLN A 31 -2.13 -0.19 9.00
C GLN A 31 -2.93 -1.05 9.97
N ILE A 32 -3.98 -1.71 9.46
CA ILE A 32 -4.81 -2.65 10.20
C ILE A 32 -4.48 -4.07 9.75
N LYS A 33 -4.24 -4.96 10.70
CA LYS A 33 -4.03 -6.40 10.47
C LYS A 33 -5.19 -7.16 11.09
N THR A 34 -5.83 -8.02 10.30
CA THR A 34 -7.01 -8.78 10.73
C THR A 34 -6.77 -10.28 10.60
N LYS A 35 -7.33 -11.04 11.53
CA LYS A 35 -7.17 -12.50 11.57
C LYS A 35 -8.02 -13.23 10.52
N GLY A 36 -9.01 -12.54 9.94
CA GLY A 36 -9.87 -13.05 8.87
C GLY A 36 -11.29 -12.52 9.00
N ILE A 37 -12.27 -13.28 8.48
CA ILE A 37 -13.70 -12.89 8.40
C ILE A 37 -14.31 -12.66 9.80
N LEU A 38 -13.77 -13.29 10.85
CA LEU A 38 -14.30 -13.22 12.22
C LEU A 38 -13.89 -11.96 13.00
N ASP A 39 -13.03 -11.09 12.47
CA ASP A 39 -12.67 -9.79 13.09
C ASP A 39 -13.44 -8.64 12.41
N GLU A 40 -14.76 -8.85 12.22
CA GLU A 40 -15.68 -8.02 11.43
C GLU A 40 -15.57 -6.52 11.78
N ALA A 41 -15.51 -6.20 13.07
CA ALA A 41 -15.43 -4.81 13.53
C ALA A 41 -14.22 -4.06 12.96
N LYS A 42 -13.06 -4.72 12.86
CA LYS A 42 -11.86 -4.10 12.28
C LYS A 42 -11.91 -4.02 10.77
N GLU A 43 -12.70 -4.86 10.12
CA GLU A 43 -12.93 -4.79 8.68
C GLU A 43 -13.73 -3.56 8.26
N PHE A 44 -14.60 -3.05 9.13
CA PHE A 44 -15.39 -1.85 8.88
C PHE A 44 -14.63 -0.54 9.10
N ILE A 45 -13.58 -0.52 9.93
CA ILE A 45 -12.82 0.70 10.24
C ILE A 45 -12.31 1.41 8.97
N PRO A 46 -11.63 0.73 8.02
CA PRO A 46 -11.20 1.38 6.78
C PRO A 46 -12.35 1.94 5.95
N TRP A 47 -13.51 1.28 5.95
CA TRP A 47 -14.70 1.74 5.23
C TRP A 47 -15.29 3.01 5.83
N VAL A 48 -15.43 3.04 7.16
CA VAL A 48 -15.88 4.24 7.88
C VAL A 48 -14.94 5.41 7.58
N LEU A 49 -13.62 5.19 7.67
CA LEU A 49 -12.62 6.22 7.32
C LEU A 49 -12.74 6.68 5.87
N ALA A 50 -12.89 5.74 4.93
CA ALA A 50 -13.05 6.07 3.52
C ALA A 50 -14.29 6.94 3.27
N VAL A 51 -15.44 6.57 3.84
CA VAL A 51 -16.68 7.34 3.72
C VAL A 51 -16.52 8.74 4.33
N MET A 52 -15.99 8.83 5.55
CA MET A 52 -15.79 10.11 6.24
C MET A 52 -14.90 11.08 5.45
N ILE A 53 -13.86 10.57 4.80
CA ILE A 53 -12.92 11.39 4.03
C ILE A 53 -13.49 11.68 2.64
N PHE A 54 -13.78 10.65 1.86
CA PHE A 54 -14.02 10.79 0.43
C PHE A 54 -15.44 11.22 0.10
N CYS A 55 -16.46 10.85 0.90
CA CYS A 55 -17.82 11.38 0.67
C CYS A 55 -17.87 12.87 1.00
N SER A 56 -17.21 13.30 2.07
CA SER A 56 -17.13 14.72 2.44
C SER A 56 -16.44 15.54 1.35
N ILE A 57 -15.30 15.06 0.83
CA ILE A 57 -14.60 15.69 -0.30
C ILE A 57 -15.48 15.67 -1.54
N TYR A 58 -16.13 14.55 -1.83
CA TYR A 58 -17.00 14.38 -3.00
C TYR A 58 -18.10 15.44 -3.04
N PHE A 59 -18.86 15.60 -1.95
CA PHE A 59 -19.94 16.58 -1.89
C PHE A 59 -19.42 18.01 -1.88
N SER A 60 -18.34 18.29 -1.14
CA SER A 60 -17.73 19.62 -1.09
C SER A 60 -17.24 20.06 -2.47
N LEU A 61 -16.50 19.19 -3.16
CA LEU A 61 -15.95 19.45 -4.47
C LEU A 61 -17.05 19.52 -5.55
N GLY A 62 -18.10 18.67 -5.44
CA GLY A 62 -19.25 18.73 -6.34
C GLY A 62 -19.99 20.06 -6.26
N LYS A 63 -20.27 20.55 -5.04
CA LYS A 63 -20.86 21.88 -4.81
C LYS A 63 -19.97 23.00 -5.32
N TYR A 64 -18.66 22.91 -5.09
CA TYR A 64 -17.68 23.88 -5.58
C TYR A 64 -17.68 23.95 -7.11
N ILE A 65 -17.69 22.81 -7.80
CA ILE A 65 -17.72 22.75 -9.27
C ILE A 65 -19.03 23.35 -9.79
N ALA A 66 -20.18 22.95 -9.22
CA ALA A 66 -21.49 23.47 -9.63
C ALA A 66 -21.60 25.00 -9.47
N SER A 67 -20.97 25.58 -8.44
CA SER A 67 -21.02 27.02 -8.20
C SER A 67 -20.09 27.83 -9.08
N HIS A 68 -18.96 27.27 -9.52
CA HIS A 68 -17.96 27.99 -10.33
C HIS A 68 -18.10 27.74 -11.84
N PHE A 69 -18.70 26.61 -12.23
CA PHE A 69 -18.85 26.20 -13.62
C PHE A 69 -20.33 25.98 -13.96
N HIS A 70 -21.03 27.07 -14.28
CA HIS A 70 -22.46 27.08 -14.57
C HIS A 70 -22.88 26.25 -15.80
N GLN A 71 -21.92 25.81 -16.62
CA GLN A 71 -22.17 24.93 -17.77
C GLN A 71 -22.48 23.48 -17.37
N PHE A 72 -22.11 23.06 -16.15
CA PHE A 72 -22.34 21.69 -15.70
C PHE A 72 -23.62 21.61 -14.89
N ASN A 73 -24.46 20.62 -15.19
CA ASN A 73 -25.59 20.29 -14.33
C ASN A 73 -25.11 19.64 -13.01
N GLU A 74 -26.02 19.49 -12.05
CA GLU A 74 -25.68 18.94 -10.72
C GLU A 74 -25.08 17.53 -10.81
N PHE A 75 -25.60 16.69 -11.71
CA PHE A 75 -25.10 15.34 -11.94
C PHE A 75 -23.64 15.38 -12.44
N GLN A 76 -23.36 16.17 -13.48
CA GLN A 76 -22.03 16.33 -14.07
C GLN A 76 -21.05 16.90 -13.06
N ALA A 77 -21.43 17.91 -12.29
CA ALA A 77 -20.56 18.49 -11.26
C ALA A 77 -20.15 17.46 -10.19
N ASN A 78 -21.12 16.70 -9.69
CA ASN A 78 -20.87 15.62 -8.73
C ASN A 78 -20.06 14.48 -9.36
N SER A 79 -20.34 14.11 -10.61
CA SER A 79 -19.59 13.11 -11.33
C SER A 79 -18.12 13.51 -11.59
N ILE A 80 -17.87 14.78 -11.92
CA ILE A 80 -16.51 15.33 -12.09
C ILE A 80 -15.78 15.30 -10.75
N SER A 81 -16.47 15.56 -9.65
CA SER A 81 -15.92 15.40 -8.29
C SER A 81 -15.49 13.95 -8.02
N ALA A 82 -16.37 12.97 -8.28
CA ALA A 82 -16.00 11.55 -8.17
C ALA A 82 -14.80 11.19 -9.06
N LEU A 83 -14.80 11.63 -10.32
CA LEU A 83 -13.71 11.40 -11.26
C LEU A 83 -12.38 12.02 -10.76
N SER A 84 -12.42 13.21 -10.18
CA SER A 84 -11.25 13.88 -9.60
C SER A 84 -10.64 13.06 -8.46
N ILE A 85 -11.48 12.49 -7.58
CA ILE A 85 -11.02 11.60 -6.51
C ILE A 85 -10.44 10.31 -7.08
N MET A 86 -11.08 9.72 -8.11
CA MET A 86 -10.56 8.51 -8.77
C MET A 86 -9.19 8.76 -9.43
N LEU A 87 -9.01 9.91 -10.09
CA LEU A 87 -7.73 10.32 -10.67
C LEU A 87 -6.67 10.55 -9.59
N PHE A 88 -7.04 11.11 -8.44
CA PHE A 88 -6.14 11.20 -7.29
C PHE A 88 -5.70 9.80 -6.82
N PHE A 89 -6.62 8.83 -6.73
CA PHE A 89 -6.24 7.43 -6.43
C PHE A 89 -5.30 6.85 -7.49
N MET A 90 -5.51 7.15 -8.77
CA MET A 90 -4.62 6.72 -9.85
C MET A 90 -3.19 7.23 -9.70
N ILE A 91 -2.97 8.35 -8.99
CA ILE A 91 -1.64 8.86 -8.66
C ILE A 91 -1.07 8.15 -7.42
N ILE A 92 -1.87 8.02 -6.37
CA ILE A 92 -1.39 7.51 -5.07
C ILE A 92 -1.17 6.00 -5.08
N VAL A 93 -2.07 5.23 -5.69
CA VAL A 93 -2.03 3.76 -5.65
C VAL A 93 -0.76 3.18 -6.26
N PRO A 94 -0.27 3.61 -7.43
CA PRO A 94 1.01 3.15 -7.97
C PRO A 94 2.19 3.40 -7.01
N LEU A 95 2.17 4.52 -6.27
CA LEU A 95 3.20 4.80 -5.26
C LEU A 95 3.16 3.78 -4.14
N ILE A 96 1.97 3.44 -3.62
CA ILE A 96 1.77 2.43 -2.58
C ILE A 96 2.18 1.04 -3.08
N ILE A 97 1.74 0.64 -4.28
CA ILE A 97 2.10 -0.63 -4.91
C ILE A 97 3.61 -0.74 -5.08
N ASN A 98 4.30 0.34 -5.42
CA ASN A 98 5.76 0.35 -5.47
C ASN A 98 6.42 0.17 -4.09
N GLN A 99 5.80 0.65 -3.00
CA GLN A 99 6.28 0.32 -1.65
C GLN A 99 6.12 -1.17 -1.38
N ILE A 100 4.93 -1.72 -1.66
CA ILE A 100 4.60 -3.13 -1.42
C ILE A 100 5.54 -4.03 -2.21
N LYS A 101 5.75 -3.76 -3.52
CA LYS A 101 6.68 -4.51 -4.37
C LYS A 101 8.07 -4.70 -3.76
N HIS A 102 8.55 -3.70 -3.03
CA HIS A 102 9.88 -3.67 -2.42
C HIS A 102 9.86 -3.87 -0.90
N SER A 103 8.79 -4.43 -0.35
CA SER A 103 8.72 -4.76 1.07
C SER A 103 7.91 -6.00 1.41
N SER A 104 6.94 -6.40 0.60
CA SER A 104 6.16 -7.62 0.80
C SER A 104 5.81 -8.29 -0.52
N THR A 105 6.30 -9.52 -0.70
CA THR A 105 6.10 -10.29 -1.93
C THR A 105 4.66 -10.80 -2.06
N HIS A 106 4.13 -11.38 -0.99
CA HIS A 106 2.78 -11.93 -0.94
C HIS A 106 1.72 -10.84 -1.21
N LEU A 107 1.80 -9.72 -0.51
CA LEU A 107 0.85 -8.62 -0.67
C LEU A 107 0.95 -7.97 -2.07
N TYR A 108 2.13 -7.96 -2.67
CA TYR A 108 2.31 -7.47 -4.04
C TYR A 108 1.55 -8.32 -5.05
N HIS A 109 1.65 -9.65 -4.96
CA HIS A 109 0.92 -10.55 -5.86
C HIS A 109 -0.60 -10.36 -5.76
N GLN A 110 -1.12 -10.05 -4.57
CA GLN A 110 -2.55 -9.83 -4.36
C GLN A 110 -3.04 -8.49 -4.94
N LEU A 111 -2.23 -7.42 -4.84
CA LEU A 111 -2.68 -6.05 -5.10
C LEU A 111 -2.10 -5.41 -6.37
N ASN A 112 -1.13 -6.02 -7.04
CA ASN A 112 -0.41 -5.45 -8.19
C ASN A 112 -1.31 -4.93 -9.33
N ASN A 113 -2.45 -5.58 -9.56
CA ASN A 113 -3.39 -5.23 -10.64
C ASN A 113 -4.37 -4.12 -10.26
N THR A 114 -4.28 -3.57 -9.05
CA THR A 114 -5.15 -2.48 -8.60
C THR A 114 -5.13 -1.24 -9.50
N PRO A 115 -3.97 -0.72 -9.95
CA PRO A 115 -3.97 0.45 -10.83
C PRO A 115 -4.77 0.21 -12.11
N PHE A 116 -4.71 -1.01 -12.65
CA PHE A 116 -5.50 -1.39 -13.82
C PHE A 116 -7.00 -1.41 -13.51
N LYS A 117 -7.40 -2.01 -12.38
CA LYS A 117 -8.81 -1.98 -11.92
C LYS A 117 -9.33 -0.54 -11.79
N LEU A 118 -8.53 0.37 -11.21
CA LEU A 118 -8.87 1.80 -11.12
C LEU A 118 -8.99 2.47 -12.49
N ALA A 119 -8.08 2.19 -13.42
CA ALA A 119 -8.15 2.73 -14.77
C ALA A 119 -9.45 2.32 -15.48
N VAL A 120 -9.87 1.06 -15.34
CA VAL A 120 -11.15 0.58 -15.87
C VAL A 120 -12.31 1.36 -15.24
N LEU A 121 -12.33 1.53 -13.92
CA LEU A 121 -13.39 2.31 -13.25
C LEU A 121 -13.45 3.76 -13.72
N ILE A 122 -12.30 4.40 -13.94
CA ILE A 122 -12.21 5.78 -14.44
C ILE A 122 -12.81 5.89 -15.84
N ILE A 123 -12.51 4.94 -16.72
CA ILE A 123 -13.07 4.92 -18.09
C ILE A 123 -14.58 4.74 -18.01
N VAL A 124 -15.07 3.79 -17.21
CA VAL A 124 -16.51 3.56 -17.05
C VAL A 124 -17.21 4.77 -16.42
N GLN A 125 -16.57 5.47 -15.48
CA GLN A 125 -17.09 6.71 -14.91
C GLN A 125 -17.15 7.84 -15.96
N ALA A 126 -16.15 7.96 -16.83
CA ALA A 126 -16.19 8.92 -17.94
C ALA A 126 -17.33 8.60 -18.93
N LEU A 127 -17.57 7.31 -19.22
CA LEU A 127 -18.73 6.88 -20.02
C LEU A 127 -20.06 7.18 -19.32
N ASN A 128 -20.13 7.01 -17.99
CA ASN A 128 -21.32 7.36 -17.22
C ASN A 128 -21.62 8.86 -17.31
N ILE A 129 -20.60 9.71 -17.32
CA ILE A 129 -20.75 11.16 -17.48
C ILE A 129 -21.30 11.52 -18.86
N TYR A 130 -20.79 10.90 -19.91
CA TYR A 130 -21.09 11.32 -21.27
C TYR A 130 -22.34 10.66 -21.87
N PHE A 131 -22.67 9.43 -21.47
CA PHE A 131 -23.74 8.65 -22.11
C PHE A 131 -24.89 8.27 -21.17
N PHE A 132 -24.60 7.72 -19.99
CA PHE A 132 -25.63 7.05 -19.17
C PHE A 132 -26.31 7.97 -18.17
N GLU A 133 -25.59 8.97 -17.66
CA GLU A 133 -26.01 9.90 -16.61
C GLU A 133 -26.67 9.22 -15.39
N SER A 134 -26.16 8.05 -14.98
CA SER A 134 -26.76 7.22 -13.93
C SER A 134 -26.14 7.48 -12.56
N ILE A 135 -26.96 7.97 -11.63
CA ILE A 135 -26.59 8.19 -10.22
C ILE A 135 -26.25 6.85 -9.53
N LEU A 136 -27.01 5.79 -9.81
CA LEU A 136 -26.77 4.47 -9.25
C LEU A 136 -25.41 3.92 -9.70
N LEU A 137 -25.13 4.01 -11.02
CA LEU A 137 -23.85 3.58 -11.57
C LEU A 137 -22.69 4.37 -10.97
N GLN A 138 -22.84 5.70 -10.84
CA GLN A 138 -21.85 6.55 -10.19
C GLN A 138 -21.58 6.12 -8.75
N GLY A 139 -22.62 5.82 -7.96
CA GLY A 139 -22.49 5.33 -6.59
C GLY A 139 -21.71 4.01 -6.51
N VAL A 140 -22.03 3.05 -7.38
CA VAL A 140 -21.34 1.76 -7.45
C VAL A 140 -19.88 1.93 -7.86
N LEU A 141 -19.59 2.73 -8.89
CA LEU A 141 -18.23 3.00 -9.34
C LEU A 141 -17.41 3.69 -8.27
N PHE A 142 -17.99 4.66 -7.57
CA PHE A 142 -17.31 5.38 -6.49
C PHE A 142 -17.02 4.47 -5.29
N PHE A 143 -17.96 3.57 -4.94
CA PHE A 143 -17.73 2.54 -3.93
C PHE A 143 -16.52 1.65 -4.27
N PHE A 144 -16.46 1.12 -5.49
CA PHE A 144 -15.32 0.31 -5.91
C PHE A 144 -14.02 1.11 -5.99
N ALA A 145 -14.09 2.38 -6.39
CA ALA A 145 -12.92 3.25 -6.40
C ALA A 145 -12.38 3.50 -4.98
N MET A 146 -13.24 3.70 -3.98
CA MET A 146 -12.81 3.77 -2.58
C MET A 146 -12.20 2.46 -2.10
N ASN A 147 -12.78 1.33 -2.48
CA ASN A 147 -12.24 0.02 -2.12
C ASN A 147 -10.81 -0.15 -2.66
N PHE A 148 -10.65 0.02 -3.97
CA PHE A 148 -9.37 -0.16 -4.67
C PHE A 148 -8.37 0.98 -4.40
N GLY A 149 -8.84 2.19 -4.15
CA GLY A 149 -8.02 3.37 -3.91
C GLY A 149 -7.49 3.48 -2.48
N PHE A 150 -8.22 2.95 -1.50
CA PHE A 150 -7.94 3.19 -0.09
C PHE A 150 -8.10 1.94 0.79
N VAL A 151 -9.30 1.35 0.85
CA VAL A 151 -9.66 0.34 1.86
C VAL A 151 -8.72 -0.86 1.84
N GLN A 152 -8.49 -1.44 0.66
CA GLN A 152 -7.66 -2.64 0.52
C GLN A 152 -6.17 -2.43 0.84
N PHE A 153 -5.69 -1.18 0.82
CA PHE A 153 -4.31 -0.86 1.22
C PHE A 153 -4.22 -0.61 2.72
N TYR A 154 -5.30 -0.12 3.33
CA TYR A 154 -5.33 0.19 4.75
C TYR A 154 -5.37 -1.08 5.60
N LYS A 155 -6.04 -2.15 5.12
CA LYS A 155 -6.14 -3.44 5.79
C LYS A 155 -5.31 -4.54 5.14
N GLU A 156 -4.80 -5.45 5.96
CA GLU A 156 -4.22 -6.72 5.52
C GLU A 156 -4.86 -7.88 6.30
N ASN A 157 -5.39 -8.86 5.57
CA ASN A 157 -6.17 -9.97 6.09
C ASN A 157 -5.35 -11.28 6.13
N LEU A 158 -5.95 -12.35 6.67
CA LEU A 158 -5.46 -13.74 6.69
C LEU A 158 -4.28 -13.99 7.66
N PHE A 159 -4.23 -13.26 8.78
CA PHE A 159 -3.27 -13.59 9.84
C PHE A 159 -3.80 -14.76 10.69
N ARG A 160 -2.92 -15.70 11.06
CA ARG A 160 -3.31 -16.85 11.90
C ARG A 160 -3.75 -16.39 13.29
N ASP A 161 -4.69 -17.09 13.91
CA ASP A 161 -5.19 -16.74 15.24
C ASP A 161 -4.12 -16.76 16.32
N SER A 162 -3.12 -17.64 16.17
CA SER A 162 -1.94 -17.74 17.02
C SER A 162 -1.01 -16.53 16.95
N THR A 163 -1.18 -15.66 15.96
CA THR A 163 -0.28 -14.52 15.74
C THR A 163 -0.52 -13.43 16.79
N LYS A 164 0.56 -12.99 17.41
CA LYS A 164 0.57 -11.99 18.48
C LYS A 164 0.83 -10.59 17.94
N ASP A 165 0.40 -9.57 18.68
CA ASP A 165 0.64 -8.17 18.31
C ASP A 165 2.12 -7.80 18.18
N THR A 166 2.99 -8.49 18.93
CA THR A 166 4.44 -8.32 18.81
C THR A 166 4.96 -8.81 17.45
N GLU A 167 4.40 -9.89 16.91
CA GLU A 167 4.77 -10.44 15.61
C GLU A 167 4.28 -9.54 14.47
N TYR A 168 3.08 -8.94 14.61
CA TYR A 168 2.57 -7.90 13.73
C TYR A 168 3.49 -6.68 13.67
N TYR A 169 3.94 -6.21 14.83
CA TYR A 169 4.87 -5.10 14.93
C TYR A 169 6.21 -5.45 14.26
N GLN A 170 6.79 -6.60 14.58
CA GLN A 170 8.06 -7.06 14.03
C GLN A 170 8.00 -7.17 12.50
N LEU A 171 6.95 -7.78 11.95
CA LEU A 171 6.73 -7.88 10.50
C LEU A 171 6.69 -6.49 9.85
N GLN A 172 5.97 -5.55 10.45
CA GLN A 172 5.91 -4.17 9.94
C GLN A 172 7.29 -3.49 9.98
N GLN A 173 8.09 -3.69 11.04
CA GLN A 173 9.43 -3.11 11.11
C GLN A 173 10.39 -3.71 10.07
N ILE A 174 10.30 -5.01 9.80
CA ILE A 174 11.07 -5.65 8.73
C ILE A 174 10.68 -5.05 7.37
N ARG A 175 9.38 -4.95 7.07
CA ARG A 175 8.89 -4.33 5.83
C ARG A 175 9.37 -2.88 5.66
N ARG A 176 9.33 -2.10 6.75
CA ARG A 176 9.85 -0.71 6.77
C ARG A 176 11.34 -0.68 6.48
N SER A 177 12.11 -1.57 7.10
CA SER A 177 13.56 -1.65 6.90
C SER A 177 13.90 -2.09 5.47
N CYS A 178 13.14 -3.04 4.93
CA CYS A 178 13.28 -3.55 3.58
C CYS A 178 13.07 -2.45 2.53
N PHE A 179 11.98 -1.68 2.66
CA PHE A 179 11.70 -0.56 1.76
C PHE A 179 12.74 0.57 1.90
N TRP A 180 13.25 0.80 3.10
CA TRP A 180 14.30 1.78 3.32
C TRP A 180 15.61 1.38 2.63
N ALA A 181 16.02 0.10 2.74
CA ALA A 181 17.21 -0.42 2.07
C ALA A 181 17.11 -0.23 0.55
N TYR A 182 15.95 -0.54 -0.03
CA TYR A 182 15.66 -0.27 -1.44
C TYR A 182 15.77 1.21 -1.81
N LYS A 183 15.18 2.12 -1.01
CA LYS A 183 15.30 3.57 -1.22
C LYS A 183 16.75 4.03 -1.22
N GLN A 184 17.57 3.52 -0.29
CA GLN A 184 19.00 3.87 -0.23
C GLN A 184 19.76 3.33 -1.43
N ALA A 185 19.51 2.09 -1.86
CA ALA A 185 20.08 1.55 -3.08
C ALA A 185 19.75 2.43 -4.30
N LYS A 186 18.49 2.83 -4.48
CA LYS A 186 18.07 3.73 -5.56
C LYS A 186 18.74 5.10 -5.48
N LYS A 187 18.83 5.69 -4.28
CA LYS A 187 19.51 6.97 -4.03
C LYS A 187 21.00 6.90 -4.35
N THR A 188 21.68 5.83 -3.94
CA THR A 188 23.10 5.60 -4.23
C THR A 188 23.34 5.42 -5.72
N LYS A 189 22.52 4.60 -6.40
CA LYS A 189 22.57 4.45 -7.86
C LYS A 189 22.38 5.79 -8.58
N PHE A 190 21.47 6.63 -8.10
CA PHE A 190 21.27 7.97 -8.68
C PHE A 190 22.49 8.88 -8.48
N LYS A 191 23.13 8.84 -7.31
CA LYS A 191 24.39 9.58 -7.06
C LYS A 191 25.51 9.11 -8.00
N MET A 192 25.59 7.82 -8.30
CA MET A 192 26.62 7.27 -9.20
C MET A 192 26.54 7.84 -10.62
N TYR A 193 25.35 8.19 -11.13
CA TYR A 193 25.24 8.84 -12.45
C TYR A 193 25.89 10.22 -12.51
N ARG A 194 26.10 10.88 -11.37
CA ARG A 194 26.71 12.22 -11.28
C ARG A 194 28.22 12.18 -11.04
N VAL A 195 28.80 10.99 -10.86
CA VAL A 195 30.20 10.81 -10.45
C VAL A 195 30.96 10.10 -11.58
N LYS A 196 32.18 10.56 -11.88
CA LYS A 196 33.06 9.92 -12.88
C LYS A 196 33.43 8.50 -12.44
N LYS A 197 33.36 7.53 -13.36
CA LYS A 197 33.57 6.10 -13.10
C LYS A 197 34.95 5.78 -12.51
N ASP A 198 35.97 6.52 -12.91
CA ASP A 198 37.37 6.28 -12.51
C ASP A 198 37.74 6.94 -11.17
N SER A 199 36.78 7.57 -10.48
CA SER A 199 37.04 8.21 -9.19
C SER A 199 36.90 7.23 -8.02
N ASP A 200 37.70 7.42 -6.98
CA ASP A 200 37.58 6.66 -5.72
C ASP A 200 36.16 6.78 -5.12
N LYS A 201 35.52 7.94 -5.32
CA LYS A 201 34.13 8.19 -4.91
C LYS A 201 33.15 7.24 -5.60
N TYR A 202 33.38 6.88 -6.86
CA TYR A 202 32.55 5.92 -7.58
C TYR A 202 32.69 4.51 -7.00
N GLN A 203 33.92 4.08 -6.70
CA GLN A 203 34.18 2.77 -6.08
C GLN A 203 33.52 2.65 -4.70
N VAL A 204 33.58 3.71 -3.88
CA VAL A 204 32.90 3.76 -2.58
C VAL A 204 31.38 3.65 -2.75
N LEU A 205 30.80 4.39 -3.70
CA LEU A 205 29.36 4.32 -3.97
C LEU A 205 28.93 2.95 -4.51
N GLN A 206 29.77 2.28 -5.29
CA GLN A 206 29.52 0.94 -5.80
C GLN A 206 29.48 -0.09 -4.65
N LYS A 207 30.44 -0.03 -3.72
CA LYS A 207 30.43 -0.87 -2.51
C LYS A 207 29.18 -0.61 -1.66
N GLN A 208 28.83 0.65 -1.42
CA GLN A 208 27.62 1.02 -0.69
C GLN A 208 26.35 0.51 -1.37
N LEU A 209 26.27 0.59 -2.71
CA LEU A 209 25.14 0.08 -3.47
C LEU A 209 24.99 -1.43 -3.28
N ALA A 210 26.08 -2.19 -3.37
CA ALA A 210 26.09 -3.63 -3.15
C ALA A 210 25.57 -3.97 -1.74
N THR A 211 26.08 -3.29 -0.69
CA THR A 211 25.62 -3.49 0.68
C THR A 211 24.12 -3.25 0.85
N TYR A 212 23.58 -2.18 0.28
CA TYR A 212 22.13 -1.91 0.38
C TYR A 212 21.27 -2.89 -0.41
N LEU A 213 21.76 -3.39 -1.55
CA LEU A 213 21.05 -4.41 -2.33
C LEU A 213 21.05 -5.76 -1.62
N GLU A 214 22.16 -6.16 -1.04
CA GLU A 214 22.28 -7.38 -0.24
C GLU A 214 21.36 -7.32 0.98
N LEU A 215 21.39 -6.20 1.72
CA LEU A 215 20.48 -5.96 2.84
C LEU A 215 19.01 -6.03 2.41
N HIS A 216 18.65 -5.42 1.27
CA HIS A 216 17.29 -5.49 0.75
C HIS A 216 16.86 -6.93 0.44
N LEU A 217 17.71 -7.71 -0.24
CA LEU A 217 17.42 -9.11 -0.57
C LEU A 217 17.29 -9.98 0.69
N GLN A 218 18.17 -9.78 1.67
CA GLN A 218 18.11 -10.48 2.95
C GLN A 218 16.80 -10.19 3.68
N LEU A 219 16.43 -8.90 3.80
CA LEU A 219 15.20 -8.49 4.47
C LEU A 219 13.95 -8.98 3.74
N LEU A 220 13.97 -9.03 2.41
CA LEU A 220 12.84 -9.53 1.62
C LEU A 220 12.65 -11.05 1.79
N LYS A 221 13.74 -11.81 1.83
CA LYS A 221 13.69 -13.25 2.14
C LYS A 221 13.14 -13.48 3.55
N TYR A 222 13.65 -12.71 4.51
CA TYR A 222 13.22 -12.80 5.91
C TYR A 222 11.74 -12.42 6.09
N GLU A 223 11.26 -11.38 5.38
CA GLU A 223 9.84 -11.02 5.36
C GLU A 223 8.97 -12.15 4.82
N ASN A 224 9.39 -12.81 3.74
CA ASN A 224 8.65 -13.92 3.15
C ASN A 224 8.53 -15.10 4.13
N GLU A 225 9.62 -15.47 4.81
CA GLU A 225 9.60 -16.53 5.82
C GLU A 225 8.70 -16.19 7.02
N MET A 226 8.74 -14.94 7.49
CA MET A 226 7.84 -14.46 8.54
C MET A 226 6.38 -14.45 8.08
N SER A 227 6.11 -13.97 6.86
CA SER A 227 4.76 -13.92 6.30
C SER A 227 4.14 -15.32 6.19
N LYS A 228 4.90 -16.32 5.75
CA LYS A 228 4.44 -17.72 5.71
C LYS A 228 4.15 -18.29 7.10
N SER A 229 4.87 -17.84 8.12
CA SER A 229 4.67 -18.28 9.50
C SER A 229 3.44 -17.62 10.15
N TYR A 230 3.17 -16.36 9.82
CA TYR A 230 2.13 -15.55 10.47
C TYR A 230 0.81 -15.51 9.70
N LYS A 231 0.80 -15.89 8.43
CA LYS A 231 -0.38 -15.83 7.56
C LYS A 231 -0.71 -17.20 6.99
N PHE A 232 -1.98 -17.38 6.65
CA PHE A 232 -2.40 -18.45 5.74
C PHE A 232 -1.94 -18.11 4.33
N ILE A 233 -1.49 -19.11 3.60
CA ILE A 233 -0.94 -18.95 2.24
C ILE A 233 -2.07 -18.68 1.25
N ASP A 234 -3.24 -19.26 1.48
CA ASP A 234 -4.44 -19.08 0.69
C ASP A 234 -5.70 -19.08 1.57
N LEU A 235 -6.83 -18.80 0.91
CA LEU A 235 -8.16 -18.85 1.53
C LEU A 235 -8.57 -20.28 1.86
N ASP A 236 -8.08 -21.28 1.12
CA ASP A 236 -8.42 -22.68 1.32
C ASP A 236 -7.82 -23.20 2.64
N GLU A 237 -6.54 -22.93 2.91
CA GLU A 237 -5.87 -23.23 4.18
C GLU A 237 -6.53 -22.49 5.36
N TYR A 238 -7.07 -21.30 5.13
CA TYR A 238 -7.84 -20.57 6.13
C TYR A 238 -9.20 -21.22 6.40
N MET A 239 -9.95 -21.60 5.36
CA MET A 239 -11.25 -22.26 5.50
C MET A 239 -11.12 -23.64 6.16
N ASP A 240 -10.08 -24.40 5.80
CA ASP A 240 -9.73 -25.69 6.41
C ASP A 240 -9.36 -25.54 7.89
N SER A 241 -8.88 -24.37 8.33
CA SER A 241 -8.56 -24.12 9.75
C SER A 241 -9.77 -23.78 10.61
N ILE A 242 -10.90 -23.45 9.99
CA ILE A 242 -12.16 -23.05 10.65
C ILE A 242 -13.19 -24.19 10.64
N THR A 243 -12.97 -25.23 9.82
CA THR A 243 -13.80 -26.45 9.76
C THR A 243 -13.29 -27.54 10.69
#